data_AF-A0A2T1DAZ9-F1
#
_entry.id   AF-A0A2T1DAZ9-F1
#
_cell.length_a   1.000
_cell.length_b   1.000
_cell.length_c   1.000
_cell.angle_alpha   90.00
_cell.angle_beta   90.00
_cell.angle_gamma   90.00
#
_symmetry.space_group_name_H-M   'P 1'
#
loop_
_entity.id
_entity.type
_entity.pdbx_description
1 polymer ?
#
loop_
_entity_poly.entity_id
_entity_poly.type
_entity_poly.pdbx_seq_one_letter_code
_entity_poly.pdbx_strand_id
1 'polypeptide(L)' 'MNLFRIFWITVFAIACWLPVTPTDATLSVDAHALFKVGVEQAQTERFRDAIETFHQVIQKDSEFSAAYSNRCFSYIQRIG' A
#
# COMPACT_ATOMS: atom_id res chain seq x y z
N MET A 1 -27.70 -34.10 32.86
CA MET A 1 -27.61 -34.24 31.38
C MET A 1 -27.86 -32.93 30.60
N ASN A 2 -28.04 -31.75 31.25
CA ASN A 2 -28.47 -30.53 30.53
C ASN A 2 -27.47 -29.36 30.65
N LEU A 3 -26.49 -29.42 31.56
CA LEU A 3 -25.55 -28.32 31.82
C LEU A 3 -24.39 -28.28 30.82
N PHE A 4 -23.89 -29.44 30.39
CA PHE A 4 -22.80 -29.55 29.40
C PHE A 4 -23.20 -29.02 28.02
N ARG A 5 -24.46 -29.19 27.61
CA ARG A 5 -24.97 -28.75 26.29
C ARG A 5 -25.08 -27.21 26.20
N ILE A 6 -25.41 -26.54 27.30
CA ILE A 6 -25.53 -25.08 27.37
C ILE A 6 -24.14 -24.43 27.23
N PHE A 7 -23.12 -25.05 27.82
CA PHE A 7 -21.74 -24.57 27.76
C PHE A 7 -21.18 -24.49 26.32
N TRP A 8 -21.53 -25.46 25.47
CA TRP A 8 -21.11 -25.46 24.07
C TRP A 8 -21.83 -24.39 23.22
N ILE A 9 -23.06 -24.02 23.58
CA ILE A 9 -23.83 -22.97 22.89
C ILE A 9 -23.26 -21.58 23.20
N THR A 10 -22.83 -21.36 24.46
CA THR A 10 -22.25 -20.06 24.88
C THR A 10 -20.85 -19.84 24.32
N VAL A 11 -20.02 -20.89 24.21
CA VAL A 11 -18.69 -20.80 23.58
C VAL A 11 -18.79 -20.47 22.09
N PHE A 12 -19.80 -20.98 21.39
CA PHE A 12 -20.03 -20.70 19.97
C PHE A 12 -20.53 -19.27 19.71
N ALA A 13 -21.30 -18.69 20.64
CA ALA A 13 -21.80 -17.32 20.53
C ALA A 13 -20.71 -16.25 20.75
N ILE A 14 -19.73 -16.53 21.62
CA ILE A 14 -18.63 -15.59 21.93
C ILE A 14 -17.65 -15.47 20.75
N ALA A 15 -17.46 -16.55 19.98
CA ALA A 15 -16.62 -16.53 18.78
C ALA A 15 -17.15 -15.61 17.67
N CYS A 16 -18.46 -15.30 17.68
CA CYS A 16 -19.11 -14.49 16.66
C CYS A 16 -19.10 -12.98 16.98
N TRP A 17 -18.53 -12.58 18.13
CA TRP A 17 -18.45 -11.20 18.60
C TRP A 17 -17.03 -10.62 18.58
N LEU A 18 -16.03 -11.40 18.15
CA LEU A 18 -14.75 -10.79 17.83
C LEU A 18 -14.92 -10.06 16.51
N PRO A 19 -14.86 -8.70 16.48
CA PRO A 19 -14.52 -8.05 15.25
C PRO A 19 -13.12 -8.57 14.91
N VAL A 20 -13.05 -9.50 13.96
CA VAL A 20 -11.82 -9.71 13.20
C VAL A 20 -11.64 -8.40 12.47
N THR A 21 -11.01 -7.41 13.13
CA THR A 21 -10.42 -6.31 12.42
C THR A 21 -9.36 -6.97 11.57
N PRO A 22 -9.45 -6.94 10.23
CA PRO A 22 -8.26 -7.18 9.44
C PRO A 22 -7.29 -6.10 9.90
N THR A 23 -6.36 -6.46 10.78
CA THR A 23 -5.15 -5.69 10.92
C THR A 23 -4.51 -5.87 9.56
N ASP A 24 -4.74 -4.90 8.67
CA ASP A 24 -3.97 -4.72 7.45
C ASP A 24 -2.54 -4.39 7.88
N ALA A 25 -1.86 -5.37 8.47
CA ALA A 25 -0.45 -5.59 8.31
C ALA A 25 -0.19 -6.11 6.89
N THR A 26 -0.90 -5.55 5.90
CA THR A 26 -0.36 -5.46 4.58
C THR A 26 0.90 -4.63 4.74
N LEU A 27 2.03 -5.29 4.53
CA LEU A 27 3.26 -4.63 4.10
C LEU A 27 3.00 -4.02 2.71
N SER A 28 1.93 -3.23 2.57
CA SER A 28 1.61 -2.49 1.37
C SER A 28 2.60 -1.35 1.38
N VAL A 29 3.53 -1.36 0.43
CA VAL A 29 4.44 -0.24 0.27
C VAL A 29 3.56 0.99 0.05
N ASP A 30 3.61 1.90 1.02
CA ASP A 30 2.85 3.14 1.01
C ASP A 30 3.23 3.97 -0.22
N ALA A 31 2.25 4.65 -0.82
CA ALA A 31 2.46 5.48 -2.00
C ALA A 31 3.53 6.56 -1.72
N HIS A 32 3.60 7.10 -0.51
CA HIS A 32 4.62 8.07 -0.13
C HIS A 32 6.02 7.43 0.00
N ALA A 33 6.10 6.19 0.48
CA ALA A 33 7.37 5.46 0.53
C ALA A 33 7.91 5.18 -0.88
N LEU A 34 7.06 4.71 -1.79
CA LEU A 34 7.42 4.55 -3.21
C LEU A 34 7.81 5.88 -3.85
N PHE A 35 7.09 6.95 -3.54
CA PHE A 35 7.41 8.28 -4.06
C PHE A 35 8.81 8.73 -3.67
N LYS A 36 9.22 8.51 -2.40
CA LYS A 36 10.59 8.80 -1.95
C LYS A 36 11.64 8.02 -2.74
N VAL A 37 11.39 6.74 -3.01
CA VAL A 37 12.28 5.90 -3.82
C VAL A 37 12.39 6.46 -5.25
N GLY A 38 11.27 6.87 -5.86
CA GLY A 38 11.27 7.48 -7.19
C GLY A 38 12.06 8.78 -7.24
N VAL A 39 11.95 9.62 -6.19
CA VAL A 39 12.74 10.86 -6.06
C VAL A 39 14.23 10.56 -5.94
N GLU A 40 14.63 9.59 -5.12
CA GLU A 40 16.04 9.18 -4.98
C GLU A 40 16.60 8.64 -6.31
N GLN A 41 15.83 7.84 -7.03
CA GLN A 41 16.20 7.37 -8.36
C GLN A 41 16.37 8.53 -9.35
N ALA A 42 15.48 9.53 -9.33
CA ALA A 42 15.62 10.72 -10.17
C ALA A 42 16.86 11.55 -9.79
N GLN A 43 17.17 11.68 -8.49
CA GLN A 43 18.35 12.39 -7.99
C GLN A 43 19.67 11.68 -8.34
N THR A 44 19.63 10.35 -8.44
CA THR A 44 20.78 9.51 -8.85
C THR A 44 20.80 9.26 -10.36
N GLU A 45 20.06 10.07 -11.14
CA GLU A 45 19.98 10.02 -12.62
C GLU A 45 19.47 8.69 -13.19
N ARG A 46 18.89 7.83 -12.34
CA ARG A 46 18.23 6.58 -12.73
C ARG A 46 16.83 6.85 -13.25
N PHE A 47 16.73 7.67 -14.29
CA PHE A 47 15.45 8.20 -14.77
C PHE A 47 14.48 7.11 -15.26
N ARG A 48 14.98 6.02 -15.86
CA ARG A 48 14.13 4.89 -16.27
C ARG A 48 13.45 4.23 -15.07
N ASP A 49 14.22 3.97 -14.00
CA ASP A 49 13.69 3.37 -12.78
C ASP A 49 12.71 4.34 -12.10
N ALA A 50 13.06 5.63 -12.05
CA ALA A 50 12.19 6.66 -11.49
C ALA A 50 10.82 6.72 -12.19
N ILE A 51 10.80 6.64 -13.53
CA ILE A 51 9.56 6.63 -14.32
C ILE A 51 8.65 5.46 -13.92
N GLU A 52 9.21 4.26 -13.80
CA GLU A 52 8.45 3.07 -13.41
C GLU A 52 7.98 3.16 -11.95
N THR A 53 8.83 3.65 -11.05
CA THR A 53 8.46 3.84 -9.65
C THR A 53 7.33 4.86 -9.50
N PHE A 54 7.38 6.00 -10.19
CA PHE A 54 6.28 6.96 -10.19
C PHE A 54 5.01 6.40 -10.84
N HIS A 55 5.13 5.52 -11.83
CA HIS A 55 3.97 4.81 -12.37
C HIS A 55 3.31 3.93 -11.31
N GLN A 56 4.08 3.22 -10.49
CA GLN A 56 3.55 2.42 -9.37
C GLN A 56 2.88 3.31 -8.30
N VAL A 57 3.43 4.49 -8.01
CA VAL A 57 2.78 5.48 -7.13
C VAL A 57 1.39 5.84 -7.66
N ILE A 58 1.29 6.17 -8.96
CA ILE A 58 0.03 6.52 -9.62
C ILE A 58 -0.98 5.36 -9.61
N GLN A 59 -0.52 4.11 -9.77
CA GLN A 59 -1.40 2.94 -9.70
C GLN A 59 -1.97 2.72 -8.29
N LYS A 60 -1.24 3.11 -7.23
CA LYS A 60 -1.70 3.01 -5.85
C LYS A 60 -2.57 4.17 -5.42
N ASP A 61 -2.16 5.38 -5.79
CA ASP A 61 -2.87 6.63 -5.51
C ASP A 61 -2.89 7.47 -6.78
N SER A 62 -4.04 7.41 -7.48
CA SER A 62 -4.25 8.14 -8.71
C SER A 62 -4.31 9.66 -8.52
N GLU A 63 -4.54 10.13 -7.29
CA GLU A 63 -4.60 11.56 -6.93
C GLU A 63 -3.24 12.11 -6.46
N PHE A 64 -2.19 11.29 -6.43
CA PHE A 64 -0.82 11.69 -6.07
C PHE A 64 -0.19 12.59 -7.16
N SER A 65 -0.63 13.85 -7.22
CA SER A 65 -0.25 14.84 -8.25
C SER A 65 1.26 14.98 -8.43
N ALA A 66 2.03 14.94 -7.34
CA ALA A 66 3.49 15.04 -7.38
C ALA A 66 4.16 13.88 -8.16
N ALA A 67 3.55 12.69 -8.21
CA ALA A 67 4.08 11.55 -8.96
C ALA A 67 4.03 11.80 -10.48
N TYR A 68 2.96 12.44 -10.98
CA TYR A 68 2.87 12.82 -12.39
C TYR A 68 3.92 13.86 -12.77
N SER A 69 4.08 14.90 -11.95
CA SER A 69 5.07 15.96 -12.19
C SER A 69 6.49 15.41 -12.21
N ASN A 70 6.85 14.56 -11.23
CA ASN A 70 8.19 13.97 -11.18
C ASN A 70 8.42 12.95 -12.31
N ARG A 71 7.41 12.16 -12.69
CA ARG A 71 7.48 11.27 -13.86
C ARG A 71 7.71 12.04 -15.16
N CYS A 72 7.03 13.17 -15.35
CA CYS A 72 7.25 14.06 -16.48
C CYS A 72 8.68 14.60 -16.51
N PHE A 73 9.17 15.12 -15.38
CA PHE A 73 10.56 15.55 -15.23
C PHE A 73 11.55 14.43 -15.59
N SER A 74 11.35 13.21 -15.09
CA SER A 74 12.21 12.07 -15.43
C SER A 74 12.16 11.71 -16.92
N TYR A 75 11.02 11.84 -17.60
CA TYR A 75 10.96 11.65 -19.06
C TYR A 75 11.79 12.70 -19.81
N ILE A 76 11.73 13.96 -19.40
CA ILE A 76 12.50 15.06 -20.02
C ILE A 76 14.00 14.79 -19.85
N GLN A 77 14.45 14.49 -18.63
CA GLN A 77 15.87 14.26 -18.33
C GLN A 77 16.42 12.97 -18.93
N ARG A 78 15.58 11.97 -19.19
CA ARG A 78 16.01 10.73 -19.87
C ARG A 78 16.38 10.95 -21.34
N ILE A 79 15.81 11.99 -21.97
CA ILE A 79 15.94 12.27 -23.42
C ILE A 79 16.99 13.36 -23.69
N GLY A 80 17.17 14.30 -22.75
CA GLY A 80 18.24 15.31 -22.80
C GLY A 80 19.61 14.72 -22.46
#